data_AF-A0A154PGC7-F1
#
_entry.id   AF-A0A154PGC7-F1
#
_cell.length_a   1.000
_cell.length_b   1.000
_cell.length_c   1.000
_cell.angle_alpha   90.00
_cell.angle_beta   90.00
_cell.angle_gamma   90.00
#
_symmetry.space_group_name_H-M   'P 1'
#
loop_
_entity.id
_entity.type
_entity.pdbx_description
1 polymer ?
#
loop_
_entity_poly.entity_id
_entity_poly.type
_entity_poly.pdbx_seq_one_letter_code
_entity_poly.pdbx_strand_id
1 'polypeptide(L)'
;MADIKQDHKSEDTDNYGMGNSADPKNMQELTQYVQTLLQNMQDKFQTMSDQILGRNNEMGNRIDDLEKNIADLMTQAGVEGGDK
;
A
#
# COMPACT_ATOMS: atom_id res chain seq x y z
N MET A 1 9.22 36.45 4.06
CA MET A 1 9.14 35.70 2.79
C MET A 1 10.45 34.97 2.62
N ALA A 2 10.42 33.65 2.80
CA ALA A 2 11.53 32.76 2.50
C ALA A 2 10.93 31.55 1.80
N ASP A 3 11.16 31.48 0.50
CA ASP A 3 10.84 30.37 -0.39
C ASP A 3 11.57 29.12 0.07
N ILE A 4 10.82 28.12 0.55
CA ILE A 4 11.30 26.75 0.71
C ILE A 4 10.69 25.94 -0.42
N LYS A 5 11.59 25.57 -1.33
CA LYS A 5 11.38 24.88 -2.59
C LYS A 5 10.82 23.48 -2.35
N GLN A 6 9.89 23.10 -3.21
CA GLN A 6 9.29 21.78 -3.37
C GLN A 6 10.32 20.66 -3.39
N ASP A 7 10.07 19.58 -2.65
CA ASP A 7 10.46 18.23 -3.06
C ASP A 7 9.62 17.19 -2.32
N HIS A 8 8.47 16.83 -2.90
CA HIS A 8 8.03 15.44 -3.09
C HIS A 8 6.66 15.49 -3.75
N LYS A 9 6.71 15.56 -5.08
CA LYS A 9 5.59 15.29 -5.97
C LYS A 9 5.52 13.76 -6.08
N SER A 10 4.78 13.10 -5.20
CA SER A 10 4.31 11.73 -5.50
C SER A 10 3.21 11.89 -6.56
N GLU A 11 3.65 11.92 -7.82
CA GLU A 11 2.77 11.79 -8.98
C GLU A 11 2.25 10.37 -9.08
N ASP A 12 1.30 10.01 -8.23
CA ASP A 12 0.34 8.94 -8.55
C ASP A 12 -1.03 9.58 -8.59
N THR A 13 -1.19 10.48 -9.55
CA THR A 13 -2.53 10.82 -10.04
C THR A 13 -2.98 9.59 -10.80
N ASP A 14 -3.60 8.66 -10.09
CA ASP A 14 -4.24 7.49 -10.70
C ASP A 14 -5.24 7.99 -11.74
N ASN A 15 -4.78 8.02 -12.98
CA ASN A 15 -5.61 8.16 -14.15
C ASN A 15 -6.41 6.85 -14.26
N TYR A 16 -7.51 6.75 -13.51
CA TYR A 16 -8.47 5.63 -13.56
C TYR A 16 -9.28 5.62 -14.88
N GLY A 17 -8.81 6.30 -15.92
CA GLY A 17 -9.28 6.07 -17.27
C GLY A 17 -8.80 4.69 -17.73
N MET A 18 -9.71 3.71 -17.77
CA MET A 18 -9.51 2.45 -18.47
C MET A 18 -9.09 2.79 -19.92
N GLY A 19 -7.79 2.80 -20.18
CA GLY A 19 -7.20 3.18 -21.45
C GLY A 19 -7.44 2.08 -22.47
N ASN A 20 -8.64 1.99 -23.02
CA ASN A 20 -8.86 1.36 -24.31
C ASN A 20 -10.11 1.94 -24.97
N SER A 21 -9.94 3.06 -25.66
CA SER A 21 -10.98 3.78 -26.41
C SER A 21 -11.31 3.09 -27.74
N ALA A 22 -11.36 1.76 -27.77
CA ALA A 22 -11.74 0.99 -28.94
C ALA A 22 -13.08 0.32 -28.65
N ASP A 23 -14.15 0.90 -29.19
CA ASP A 23 -15.47 0.28 -29.18
C ASP A 23 -15.41 -0.98 -30.07
N PRO A 24 -15.56 -2.19 -29.50
CA PRO A 24 -15.35 -3.43 -30.24
C PRO A 24 -16.39 -3.56 -31.36
N LYS A 25 -15.94 -3.74 -32.61
CA LYS A 25 -16.81 -3.72 -33.80
C LYS A 25 -17.45 -5.08 -34.11
N ASN A 26 -16.99 -6.15 -33.47
CA ASN A 26 -17.50 -7.51 -33.63
C ASN A 26 -17.31 -8.34 -32.34
N MET A 27 -17.93 -9.52 -32.29
CA MET A 27 -17.94 -10.40 -31.12
C MET A 27 -16.55 -10.90 -30.70
N GLN A 28 -15.63 -11.07 -31.64
CA GLN A 28 -14.25 -11.50 -31.34
C GLN A 28 -13.46 -10.37 -30.67
N GLU A 29 -13.59 -9.14 -31.17
CA GLU A 29 -13.01 -7.94 -30.57
C GLU A 29 -13.61 -7.66 -29.19
N LEU A 30 -14.92 -7.86 -29.01
CA LEU A 30 -15.57 -7.70 -27.71
C LEU A 30 -15.02 -8.68 -26.68
N THR A 31 -14.84 -9.95 -27.07
CA THR A 31 -14.27 -10.97 -26.19
C THR A 31 -12.85 -10.59 -25.76
N GLN A 32 -12.01 -10.16 -26.70
CA GLN A 32 -10.64 -9.71 -26.41
C GLN A 32 -10.61 -8.46 -25.53
N TYR A 33 -11.51 -7.52 -25.77
CA TYR A 33 -11.66 -6.32 -24.96
C TYR A 33 -12.02 -6.67 -23.51
N VAL A 34 -13.04 -7.52 -23.30
CA VAL A 34 -13.44 -7.97 -21.96
C VAL A 34 -12.32 -8.74 -21.28
N GLN A 35 -11.60 -9.61 -22.00
CA GLN A 35 -10.46 -10.33 -21.44
C GLN A 35 -9.35 -9.38 -20.98
N THR A 36 -9.01 -8.39 -21.80
CA THR A 36 -8.01 -7.36 -21.46
C THR A 36 -8.47 -6.52 -20.26
N LEU A 37 -9.76 -6.17 -20.20
CA LEU A 37 -10.35 -5.41 -19.11
C LEU A 37 -10.25 -6.16 -17.78
N LEU A 38 -10.61 -7.46 -17.79
CA LEU A 38 -10.54 -8.31 -16.60
C LEU A 38 -9.10 -8.53 -16.15
N GLN A 39 -8.16 -8.73 -17.09
CA GLN A 39 -6.74 -8.86 -16.75
C GLN A 39 -6.21 -7.58 -16.10
N ASN A 40 -6.49 -6.41 -16.68
CA ASN A 40 -6.08 -5.13 -16.12
C ASN A 40 -6.68 -4.89 -14.72
N MET A 41 -7.93 -5.31 -14.51
CA MET A 41 -8.57 -5.21 -13.19
C MET A 41 -7.89 -6.13 -12.17
N GLN A 42 -7.54 -7.36 -12.57
CA GLN A 42 -6.83 -8.30 -11.73
C GLN A 42 -5.43 -7.79 -11.36
N ASP A 43 -4.66 -7.31 -12.34
CA ASP A 43 -3.31 -6.78 -12.12
C ASP A 43 -3.32 -5.58 -11.17
N LYS A 44 -4.31 -4.68 -11.33
CA LYS A 44 -4.53 -3.55 -10.43
C LYS A 44 -4.88 -4.01 -9.01
N PHE A 45 -5.80 -4.97 -8.88
CA PHE A 45 -6.19 -5.50 -7.58
C PHE A 45 -5.03 -6.20 -6.87
N GLN A 46 -4.21 -6.95 -7.61
CA GLN A 46 -3.02 -7.61 -7.09
C GLN A 46 -2.01 -6.57 -6.60
N THR A 47 -1.72 -5.56 -7.43
CA THR A 47 -0.80 -4.46 -7.05
C THR A 47 -1.27 -3.75 -5.77
N MET A 48 -2.56 -3.43 -5.69
CA MET A 48 -3.14 -2.79 -4.49
C MET A 48 -3.04 -3.70 -3.26
N SER A 49 -3.30 -5.01 -3.44
CA SER A 49 -3.19 -6.00 -2.37
C SER A 49 -1.74 -6.11 -1.87
N ASP A 50 -0.77 -6.14 -2.77
CA ASP A 50 0.66 -6.21 -2.43
C ASP A 50 1.11 -4.96 -1.67
N GLN A 51 0.62 -3.78 -2.03
CA GLN A 51 0.88 -2.54 -1.28
C GLN A 51 0.30 -2.58 0.14
N ILE A 52 -0.93 -3.09 0.31
CA ILE A 52 -1.56 -3.25 1.63
C ILE A 52 -0.76 -4.25 2.47
N LEU A 53 -0.36 -5.39 1.90
CA LEU A 53 0.49 -6.38 2.57
C LEU A 53 1.84 -5.77 2.99
N GLY A 54 2.47 -4.99 2.11
CA GLY A 54 3.71 -4.26 2.43
C GLY A 54 3.54 -3.35 3.65
N ARG A 55 2.50 -2.52 3.66
CA ARG A 55 2.19 -1.64 4.80
C ARG A 55 1.89 -2.41 6.08
N ASN A 56 1.19 -3.53 6.00
CA ASN A 56 0.91 -4.39 7.16
C ASN A 56 2.20 -4.99 7.74
N ASN A 57 3.13 -5.44 6.90
CA ASN A 57 4.42 -5.95 7.33
C ASN A 57 5.26 -4.85 8.02
N GLU A 58 5.28 -3.64 7.45
CA GLU A 58 5.94 -2.49 8.08
C GLU A 58 5.33 -2.14 9.45
N MET A 59 3.99 -2.15 9.56
CA MET A 59 3.32 -1.96 10.84
C MET A 59 3.66 -3.07 11.84
N GLY A 60 3.75 -4.33 11.40
CA GLY A 60 4.18 -5.46 12.22
C GLY A 60 5.56 -5.23 12.84
N ASN A 61 6.56 -4.89 12.01
CA ASN A 61 7.91 -4.59 12.50
C ASN A 61 7.93 -3.43 13.51
N ARG A 62 7.13 -2.39 13.25
CA ARG A 62 7.02 -1.24 14.17
C ARG A 62 6.37 -1.63 15.50
N ILE A 63 5.44 -2.57 15.49
CA ILE A 63 4.84 -3.11 16.72
C ILE A 63 5.89 -3.89 17.50
N ASP A 64 6.65 -4.77 16.85
CA ASP A 64 7.73 -5.54 17.49
C ASP A 64 8.77 -4.60 18.15
N ASP A 65 9.16 -3.52 17.45
CA ASP A 65 10.05 -2.50 17.99
C ASP A 65 9.44 -1.77 19.20
N LEU A 66 8.14 -1.46 19.16
CA LEU A 66 7.44 -0.84 20.29
C LEU A 66 7.37 -1.78 21.49
N GLU A 67 7.07 -3.06 21.27
CA GLU A 67 7.04 -4.08 22.32
C GLU A 67 8.41 -4.22 23.00
N LYS A 68 9.49 -4.23 22.22
CA LYS A 68 10.85 -4.24 22.75
C LYS A 68 11.17 -2.99 23.58
N ASN A 69 10.87 -1.81 23.05
CA ASN A 69 11.11 -0.56 23.76
C ASN A 69 10.33 -0.47 25.08
N ILE A 70 9.09 -0.99 25.11
CA ILE A 70 8.28 -1.06 26.32
C ILE A 70 8.90 -2.04 27.33
N ALA A 71 9.35 -3.22 26.89
CA ALA A 71 10.02 -4.18 27.76
C ALA A 71 11.29 -3.57 28.38
N ASP A 72 12.14 -2.93 27.57
CA ASP A 72 13.35 -2.24 28.06
C ASP A 72 13.00 -1.15 29.06
N LEU A 73 11.93 -0.37 28.82
CA LEU A 73 11.46 0.66 29.74
C LEU A 73 10.93 0.08 31.07
N MET A 74 10.18 -1.03 31.02
CA MET A 74 9.66 -1.72 32.22
C MET A 74 10.80 -2.25 33.09
N THR A 75 11.83 -2.85 32.46
CA THR A 75 13.06 -3.29 33.15
C THR A 75 13.81 -2.09 33.74
N GLN A 76 14.01 -0.99 32.99
CA GLN A 76 14.72 0.20 33.48
C GLN A 76 14.00 0.93 34.61
N ALA A 77 12.66 0.98 34.57
CA ALA A 77 11.84 1.58 35.62
C ALA A 77 11.75 0.69 36.87
N GLY A 78 12.38 -0.49 36.88
CA GLY A 78 12.39 -1.40 38.02
C GLY A 78 11.02 -2.00 38.33
N VAL A 79 10.09 -1.97 37.36
CA VAL A 79 8.71 -2.47 37.51
C VAL A 79 8.68 -4.00 37.57
N GLU A 80 9.78 -4.66 37.21
CA GLU A 80 9.97 -6.12 37.35
C GLU A 80 10.16 -6.62 38.80
N GLY A 81 9.84 -5.80 39.82
CA GLY A 81 10.12 -6.13 41.23
C GLY A 81 9.04 -5.76 42.24
N GLY A 82 7.76 -5.69 41.83
CA GLY A 82 6.66 -5.20 42.67
C GLY A 82 5.69 -6.24 43.24
N ASP A 83 5.99 -7.54 43.20
CA ASP A 83 5.18 -8.58 43.86
C ASP A 83 6.08 -9.46 44.74
N LYS A 84 6.24 -9.06 46.01
CA LYS A 84 6.57 -9.93 47.13
C LYS A 84 5.73 -9.53 48.33
#